data_AF-A0A431LNZ1-F1
#
_entry.id   AF-A0A431LNZ1-F1
#
_cell.length_a   1.000
_cell.length_b   1.000
_cell.length_c   1.000
_cell.angle_alpha   90.00
_cell.angle_beta   90.00
_cell.angle_gamma   90.00
#
_symmetry.space_group_name_H-M   'P 1'
#
loop_
_entity.id
_entity.type
_entity.pdbx_description
1 polymer ?
#
loop_
_entity_poly.entity_id
_entity_poly.type
_entity_poly.pdbx_seq_one_letter_code
_entity_poly.pdbx_strand_id
1 'polypeptide(L)'
;MMADVRSGHCKGVITKMKKGFAALLTGLVAVSASTLINVAPASAQGATNVSELTDVVGNEWAYNALKELVNNPCHVLVGYPDRTFRGQKSATRFELAAALYKYEQCITERLATKADKADLEKFAALLDEFRGELNALKARVDSLEARMKLVEDKNIEQDMRLAYAERQKGFLYERLVKGTFIDGRDIVVGVGRGLRGIYEYLF
;
A
#
# COMPACT_ATOMS: atom_id res chain seq x y z
N MET A 1 2.88 28.92 67.85
CA MET A 1 3.92 27.87 67.72
C MET A 1 3.17 26.54 67.84
N MET A 2 2.69 25.88 66.77
CA MET A 2 3.44 25.08 65.75
C MET A 2 4.53 24.22 66.44
N ALA A 3 4.58 22.89 66.41
CA ALA A 3 3.99 21.79 65.63
C ALA A 3 3.80 20.57 66.58
N ASP A 4 3.01 19.52 66.34
CA ASP A 4 3.19 18.46 65.34
C ASP A 4 1.97 17.51 65.44
N VAL A 5 1.12 17.48 64.43
CA VAL A 5 -0.03 16.55 64.32
C VAL A 5 -0.03 15.99 62.92
N ARG A 6 0.95 15.14 62.56
CA ARG A 6 0.87 14.37 61.30
C ARG A 6 1.78 13.14 61.28
N SER A 7 1.50 12.11 62.09
CA SER A 7 2.11 10.78 61.86
C SER A 7 1.34 9.54 62.37
N GLY A 8 0.18 9.68 63.01
CA GLY A 8 -0.53 8.52 63.61
C GLY A 8 -1.64 7.88 62.77
N HIS A 9 -2.25 8.60 61.82
CA HIS A 9 -3.58 8.25 61.32
C HIS A 9 -3.62 7.46 59.99
N CYS A 10 -2.50 7.24 59.29
CA CYS A 10 -2.49 6.55 57.99
C CYS A 10 -2.01 5.09 58.02
N LYS A 11 -1.55 4.56 59.16
CA LYS A 11 -1.02 3.17 59.24
C LYS A 11 -2.07 2.11 59.60
N GLY A 12 -3.25 2.50 60.11
CA GLY A 12 -4.29 1.56 60.55
C GLY A 12 -5.29 1.11 59.47
N VAL A 13 -5.44 1.87 58.39
CA VAL A 13 -6.45 1.59 57.34
C VAL A 13 -5.94 0.57 56.31
N ILE A 14 -4.64 0.57 56.01
CA ILE A 14 -4.03 -0.32 55.00
C ILE A 14 -3.96 -1.78 55.50
N THR A 15 -3.90 -2.02 56.81
CA THR A 15 -3.84 -3.37 57.39
C THR A 15 -5.20 -4.04 57.55
N LYS A 16 -6.31 -3.28 57.59
CA LYS A 16 -7.67 -3.86 57.66
C LYS A 16 -8.21 -4.31 56.30
N MET A 17 -7.70 -3.77 55.19
CA MET A 17 -8.13 -4.13 53.83
C MET A 17 -7.49 -5.43 53.30
N LYS A 18 -6.30 -5.83 53.79
CA LYS A 18 -5.65 -7.10 53.38
C LYS A 18 -6.28 -8.36 54.01
N LYS A 19 -6.95 -8.23 55.16
CA LYS A 19 -7.57 -9.37 55.87
C LYS A 19 -9.02 -9.64 55.45
N GLY A 20 -9.66 -8.73 54.71
CA GLY A 20 -11.01 -8.91 54.16
C GLY A 20 -11.06 -9.59 52.79
N PHE A 21 -9.94 -9.62 52.05
CA PHE A 21 -9.91 -10.16 50.68
C PHE A 21 -9.57 -11.66 50.60
N ALA A 22 -9.19 -12.28 51.73
CA ALA A 22 -8.80 -13.70 51.78
C ALA A 22 -9.96 -14.65 52.17
N ALA A 23 -11.17 -14.14 52.39
CA ALA A 23 -12.32 -14.94 52.86
C ALA A 23 -13.50 -14.96 51.86
N LEU A 24 -13.22 -14.91 50.56
CA LEU A 24 -14.25 -14.96 49.49
C LEU A 24 -13.93 -15.98 48.39
N LEU A 25 -13.11 -17.01 48.67
CA LEU A 25 -12.78 -18.07 47.70
C LEU A 25 -13.18 -19.49 48.13
N THR A 26 -13.89 -19.65 49.25
CA THR A 26 -14.41 -20.96 49.67
C THR A 26 -15.85 -20.86 50.13
N GLY A 27 -16.74 -20.51 49.20
CA GLY A 27 -18.17 -20.41 49.44
C GLY A 27 -18.98 -20.95 48.26
N LEU A 28 -19.46 -22.20 48.43
CA LEU A 28 -20.67 -22.75 47.81
C LEU A 28 -20.63 -23.09 46.30
N VAL A 29 -19.99 -24.21 45.95
CA VAL A 29 -20.44 -25.05 44.82
C VAL A 29 -21.51 -26.00 45.34
N ALA A 30 -22.77 -25.60 45.22
CA ALA A 30 -23.92 -26.47 45.44
C ALA A 30 -25.14 -25.94 44.70
N VAL A 31 -25.11 -25.97 43.36
CA VAL A 31 -26.32 -25.80 42.53
C VAL A 31 -26.27 -26.81 41.37
N SER A 32 -27.21 -27.75 41.45
CA SER A 32 -27.79 -28.62 40.40
C SER A 32 -26.87 -29.52 39.56
N ALA A 33 -26.54 -30.69 40.10
CA ALA A 33 -26.30 -31.89 39.30
C ALA A 33 -27.63 -32.66 39.15
N SER A 34 -28.42 -32.35 38.11
CA SER A 34 -29.41 -33.23 37.45
C SER A 34 -30.29 -32.43 36.48
N THR A 35 -29.79 -32.26 35.26
CA THR A 35 -30.55 -32.38 34.00
C THR A 35 -29.49 -32.54 32.92
N LEU A 36 -28.95 -33.75 32.80
CA LEU A 36 -28.31 -34.15 31.55
C LEU A 36 -29.43 -34.19 30.52
N ILE A 37 -29.67 -33.06 29.84
CA ILE A 37 -30.35 -33.10 28.55
C ILE A 37 -29.36 -33.81 27.64
N ASN A 38 -29.56 -35.12 27.52
CA ASN A 38 -28.96 -35.92 26.46
C ASN A 38 -29.58 -35.43 25.15
N VAL A 39 -29.08 -34.30 24.64
CA VAL A 39 -29.22 -33.97 23.22
C VAL A 39 -28.32 -34.96 22.52
N ALA A 40 -28.83 -36.16 22.25
CA ALA A 40 -28.27 -36.97 21.20
C ALA A 40 -28.20 -36.04 19.97
N PRO A 41 -27.03 -35.80 19.37
CA PRO A 41 -27.02 -35.22 18.05
C PRO A 41 -27.75 -36.25 17.20
N ALA A 42 -29.00 -35.94 16.82
CA ALA A 42 -29.60 -36.61 15.69
C ALA A 42 -28.71 -36.22 14.52
N SER A 43 -27.69 -37.06 14.26
CA SER A 43 -26.87 -37.02 13.06
C SER A 43 -27.74 -37.46 11.89
N ALA A 44 -28.80 -36.71 11.63
CA ALA A 44 -29.45 -36.70 10.35
C ALA A 44 -28.56 -35.81 9.47
N GLN A 45 -27.39 -36.34 9.12
CA GLN A 45 -26.47 -35.71 8.19
C GLN A 45 -27.20 -35.67 6.84
N GLY A 46 -27.74 -34.50 6.53
CA GLY A 46 -28.32 -34.23 5.22
C GLY A 46 -27.29 -34.39 4.12
N ALA A 47 -27.75 -34.60 2.89
CA ALA A 47 -26.88 -34.71 1.72
C ALA A 47 -25.91 -33.51 1.67
N THR A 48 -24.62 -33.83 1.56
CA THR A 48 -23.52 -32.84 1.51
C THR A 48 -22.97 -32.69 0.09
N ASN A 49 -23.50 -33.46 -0.86
CA ASN A 49 -23.22 -33.32 -2.28
C ASN A 49 -24.52 -33.24 -3.09
N VAL A 50 -24.53 -32.46 -4.17
CA VAL A 50 -25.71 -32.37 -5.04
C VAL A 50 -26.05 -33.70 -5.71
N SER A 51 -25.06 -34.55 -5.98
CA SER A 51 -25.30 -35.89 -6.53
C SER A 51 -26.00 -36.85 -5.56
N GLU A 52 -26.07 -36.51 -4.26
CA GLU A 52 -26.76 -37.30 -3.24
C GLU A 52 -28.25 -36.93 -3.12
N LEU A 53 -28.66 -35.81 -3.72
CA LEU A 53 -30.04 -35.33 -3.70
C LEU A 53 -30.87 -36.08 -4.74
N THR A 54 -32.06 -36.53 -4.33
CA THR A 54 -32.94 -37.36 -5.16
C THR A 54 -33.88 -36.56 -6.06
N ASP A 55 -34.07 -35.28 -5.76
CA ASP A 55 -35.04 -34.39 -6.41
C ASP A 55 -34.39 -33.35 -7.35
N VAL A 56 -33.07 -33.28 -7.40
CA VAL A 56 -32.34 -32.33 -8.25
C VAL A 56 -31.70 -33.08 -9.42
N VAL A 57 -32.21 -32.85 -10.62
CA VAL A 57 -31.72 -33.51 -11.85
C VAL A 57 -30.68 -32.63 -12.55
N GLY A 58 -29.65 -33.24 -13.13
CA GLY A 58 -28.49 -32.55 -13.74
C GLY A 58 -28.77 -31.61 -14.92
N ASN A 59 -29.99 -31.58 -15.46
CA ASN A 59 -30.36 -30.76 -16.63
C ASN A 59 -31.11 -29.46 -16.27
N GLU A 60 -31.30 -29.17 -14.98
CA GLU A 60 -31.96 -27.94 -14.54
C GLU A 60 -30.99 -26.77 -14.40
N TRP A 61 -31.46 -25.56 -14.70
CA TRP A 61 -30.68 -24.32 -14.55
C TRP A 61 -30.16 -24.11 -13.12
N ALA A 62 -30.87 -24.62 -12.11
CA ALA A 62 -30.50 -24.54 -10.70
C ALA A 62 -29.40 -25.54 -10.29
N TYR A 63 -29.16 -26.60 -11.07
CA TYR A 63 -28.19 -27.65 -10.72
C TYR A 63 -26.77 -27.10 -10.57
N ASN A 64 -26.34 -26.24 -11.48
CA ASN A 64 -25.01 -25.62 -11.43
C ASN A 64 -24.85 -24.70 -10.22
N ALA A 65 -25.90 -23.93 -9.89
CA ALA A 65 -25.88 -23.06 -8.72
C ALA A 65 -25.79 -23.87 -7.43
N LEU A 66 -26.60 -24.92 -7.31
CA LEU A 66 -26.56 -25.84 -6.16
C LEU A 66 -25.22 -26.55 -6.06
N LYS A 67 -24.65 -26.98 -7.19
CA LYS A 67 -23.33 -27.63 -7.22
C LYS A 67 -22.25 -26.72 -6.65
N GLU A 68 -22.26 -25.44 -7.02
CA GLU A 68 -21.31 -24.46 -6.47
C GLU A 68 -21.56 -24.13 -4.99
N LEU A 69 -22.81 -24.16 -4.55
CA LEU A 69 -23.20 -23.87 -3.15
C LEU A 69 -22.98 -25.05 -2.20
N VAL A 70 -22.94 -26.28 -2.72
CA VAL A 70 -22.84 -27.52 -1.94
C VAL A 70 -21.47 -28.18 -2.10
N ASN A 71 -20.93 -28.25 -3.32
CA ASN A 71 -19.71 -29.00 -3.66
C ASN A 71 -18.41 -28.18 -3.63
N ASN A 72 -18.43 -27.00 -3.02
CA ASN A 72 -17.27 -26.15 -2.85
C ASN A 72 -17.20 -25.71 -1.38
N PRO A 73 -16.03 -25.28 -0.84
CA PRO A 73 -15.71 -25.26 0.60
C PRO A 73 -16.67 -24.46 1.50
N CYS A 74 -17.55 -23.70 0.88
CA CYS A 74 -18.63 -22.92 1.44
C CYS A 74 -19.87 -23.82 1.60
N HIS A 75 -19.93 -24.71 2.59
CA HIS A 75 -21.10 -25.57 2.82
C HIS A 75 -22.32 -24.75 3.33
N VAL A 76 -22.86 -23.88 2.47
CA VAL A 76 -23.92 -22.92 2.82
C VAL A 76 -25.29 -23.57 2.82
N LEU A 77 -25.49 -24.55 1.93
CA LEU A 77 -26.71 -25.32 1.82
C LEU A 77 -26.45 -26.77 2.23
N VAL A 78 -27.36 -27.31 3.03
CA VAL A 78 -27.38 -28.72 3.44
C VAL A 78 -28.74 -29.28 3.06
N GLY A 79 -28.77 -30.45 2.41
CA GLY A 79 -30.01 -31.12 2.05
C GLY A 79 -30.83 -31.53 3.28
N TYR A 80 -32.12 -31.80 3.08
CA TYR A 80 -32.96 -32.39 4.12
C TYR A 80 -32.47 -33.83 4.45
N PRO A 81 -32.79 -34.35 5.64
CA PRO A 81 -32.35 -35.68 6.06
C PRO A 81 -32.94 -36.82 5.22
N ASP A 82 -33.99 -36.54 4.43
CA ASP A 82 -34.57 -37.44 3.44
C ASP A 82 -33.86 -37.41 2.08
N ARG A 83 -32.70 -36.72 1.99
CA ARG A 83 -31.93 -36.53 0.75
C ARG A 83 -32.70 -35.80 -0.35
N THR A 84 -33.50 -34.83 0.05
CA THR A 84 -34.18 -33.90 -0.87
C THR A 84 -33.72 -32.46 -0.63
N PHE A 85 -33.80 -31.61 -1.66
CA PHE A 85 -33.57 -30.17 -1.57
C PHE A 85 -34.89 -29.39 -1.42
N ARG A 86 -35.97 -29.91 -2.01
CA ARG A 86 -37.32 -29.34 -2.05
C ARG A 86 -37.38 -27.96 -2.69
N GLY A 87 -36.76 -27.80 -3.86
CA GLY A 87 -36.67 -26.51 -4.57
C GLY A 87 -38.03 -25.85 -4.90
N GLN A 88 -39.11 -26.63 -5.01
CA GLN A 88 -40.46 -26.11 -5.28
C GLN A 88 -41.16 -25.51 -4.04
N LYS A 89 -40.60 -25.70 -2.84
CA LYS A 89 -41.16 -25.18 -1.59
C LYS A 89 -40.77 -23.71 -1.40
N SER A 90 -41.68 -22.90 -0.89
CA SER A 90 -41.35 -21.53 -0.46
C SER A 90 -40.38 -21.55 0.73
N ALA A 91 -39.31 -20.76 0.61
CA ALA A 91 -38.35 -20.55 1.68
C ALA A 91 -38.89 -19.57 2.72
N THR A 92 -38.66 -19.85 4.00
CA THR A 92 -38.95 -18.89 5.07
C THR A 92 -37.87 -17.81 5.12
N ARG A 93 -38.22 -16.61 5.60
CA ARG A 93 -37.24 -15.53 5.81
C ARG A 93 -36.11 -15.94 6.76
N PHE A 94 -36.39 -16.84 7.72
CA PHE A 94 -35.39 -17.36 8.66
C PHE A 94 -34.39 -18.30 7.98
N GLU A 95 -34.84 -19.20 7.12
CA GLU A 95 -33.95 -20.09 6.35
C GLU A 95 -33.04 -19.27 5.43
N LEU A 96 -33.57 -18.22 4.79
CA LEU A 96 -32.76 -17.31 3.98
C LEU A 96 -31.71 -16.57 4.81
N ALA A 97 -32.06 -16.07 5.98
CA ALA A 97 -31.12 -15.37 6.86
C ALA A 97 -29.98 -16.28 7.32
N ALA A 98 -30.27 -17.53 7.67
CA ALA A 98 -29.26 -18.51 8.05
C ALA A 98 -28.29 -18.83 6.89
N ALA A 99 -28.82 -18.98 5.66
CA ALA A 99 -28.00 -19.21 4.47
C ALA A 99 -27.07 -18.01 4.18
N LEU A 100 -27.59 -16.77 4.25
CA LEU A 100 -26.79 -15.56 4.05
C LEU A 100 -25.69 -15.40 5.09
N TYR A 101 -25.99 -15.69 6.36
CA TYR A 101 -25.00 -15.65 7.43
C TYR A 101 -23.86 -16.65 7.20
N LYS A 102 -24.18 -17.88 6.75
CA LYS A 102 -23.17 -18.89 6.41
C LYS A 102 -22.33 -18.50 5.19
N TYR A 103 -22.95 -17.86 4.21
CA TYR A 103 -22.25 -17.35 3.05
C TYR A 103 -21.27 -16.24 3.41
N GLU A 104 -21.65 -15.31 4.30
CA GLU A 104 -20.78 -14.25 4.81
C GLU A 104 -19.57 -14.84 5.55
N GLN A 105 -19.78 -15.79 6.47
CA GLN A 105 -18.69 -16.46 7.20
C GLN A 105 -17.67 -17.08 6.24
N CYS A 106 -18.14 -17.85 5.27
CA CYS A 106 -17.27 -18.47 4.29
C CYS A 106 -16.53 -17.45 3.40
N ILE A 107 -17.19 -16.36 2.97
CA ILE A 107 -16.48 -15.29 2.24
C ILE A 107 -15.38 -14.71 3.12
N THR A 108 -15.65 -14.40 4.38
CA THR A 108 -14.65 -13.81 5.28
C THR A 108 -13.47 -14.73 5.51
N GLU A 109 -13.70 -16.04 5.73
CA GLU A 109 -12.64 -17.04 5.86
C GLU A 109 -11.81 -17.17 4.58
N ARG A 110 -12.46 -17.12 3.40
CA ARG A 110 -11.79 -17.20 2.11
C ARG A 110 -11.02 -15.94 1.76
N LEU A 111 -11.52 -14.76 2.12
CA LEU A 111 -10.78 -13.50 1.96
C LEU A 111 -9.54 -13.52 2.86
N ALA A 112 -9.67 -14.03 4.09
CA ALA A 112 -8.55 -14.23 4.99
C ALA A 112 -7.53 -15.29 4.51
N THR A 113 -7.87 -16.14 3.54
CA THR A 113 -6.91 -17.13 2.97
C THR A 113 -6.41 -16.78 1.58
N LYS A 114 -7.21 -16.09 0.76
CA LYS A 114 -6.86 -15.71 -0.63
C LYS A 114 -6.18 -14.35 -0.75
N ALA A 115 -6.29 -13.48 0.24
CA ALA A 115 -5.56 -12.21 0.23
C ALA A 115 -4.07 -12.36 0.58
N ASP A 116 -3.62 -13.55 0.98
CA ASP A 116 -2.52 -13.63 1.93
C ASP A 116 -1.22 -14.12 1.32
N LYS A 117 -0.22 -13.24 1.43
CA LYS A 117 1.22 -13.44 1.25
C LYS A 117 1.69 -13.65 -0.18
N ALA A 118 1.25 -14.66 -0.91
CA ALA A 118 1.88 -14.98 -2.20
C ALA A 118 1.71 -13.85 -3.23
N ASP A 119 0.50 -13.27 -3.34
CA ASP A 119 0.27 -12.14 -4.24
C ASP A 119 0.83 -10.84 -3.65
N LEU A 120 0.84 -10.69 -2.32
CA LEU A 120 1.46 -9.55 -1.64
C LEU A 120 2.98 -9.50 -1.87
N GLU A 121 3.64 -10.66 -1.86
CA GLU A 121 5.07 -10.82 -2.13
C GLU A 121 5.38 -10.50 -3.60
N LYS A 122 4.53 -10.93 -4.54
CA LYS A 122 4.66 -10.54 -5.95
C LYS A 122 4.51 -9.03 -6.13
N PHE A 123 3.51 -8.42 -5.49
CA PHE A 123 3.34 -6.97 -5.53
C PHE A 123 4.53 -6.24 -4.90
N ALA A 124 5.06 -6.74 -3.78
CA ALA A 124 6.25 -6.17 -3.15
C ALA A 124 7.50 -6.29 -4.05
N ALA A 125 7.70 -7.43 -4.70
CA ALA A 125 8.79 -7.63 -5.66
C ALA A 125 8.67 -6.69 -6.86
N LEU A 126 7.47 -6.56 -7.44
CA LEU A 126 7.21 -5.61 -8.53
C LEU A 126 7.52 -4.17 -8.12
N LEU A 127 7.10 -3.75 -6.92
CA LEU A 127 7.37 -2.41 -6.42
C LEU A 127 8.87 -2.14 -6.24
N ASP A 128 9.66 -3.15 -5.88
CA ASP A 128 11.12 -3.02 -5.79
C ASP A 128 11.76 -2.88 -7.18
N GLU A 129 11.30 -3.67 -8.15
CA GLU A 129 11.70 -3.53 -9.56
C GLU A 129 11.34 -2.14 -10.11
N PHE A 130 10.13 -1.65 -9.88
CA PHE A 130 9.71 -0.30 -10.28
C PHE A 130 10.57 0.80 -9.65
N ARG A 131 10.95 0.65 -8.38
CA ARG A 131 11.88 1.59 -7.72
C ARG A 131 13.25 1.56 -8.38
N GLY A 132 13.76 0.37 -8.72
CA GLY A 132 14.99 0.21 -9.48
C GLY A 132 14.93 0.92 -10.84
N GLU A 133 13.84 0.72 -11.59
CA GLU A 133 13.62 1.37 -12.88
C GLU A 133 13.51 2.90 -12.75
N LEU A 134 12.82 3.41 -11.74
CA LEU A 134 12.72 4.85 -11.50
C LEU A 134 14.08 5.48 -11.16
N ASN A 135 14.91 4.78 -10.38
CA ASN A 135 16.27 5.24 -10.09
C ASN A 135 17.14 5.24 -11.36
N ALA A 136 17.04 4.21 -12.18
CA ALA A 136 17.74 4.15 -13.46
C ALA A 136 17.28 5.26 -14.42
N LEU A 137 15.97 5.55 -14.45
CA LEU A 137 15.40 6.63 -15.24
C LEU A 137 15.88 7.99 -14.74
N LYS A 138 15.89 8.21 -13.43
CA LYS A 138 16.44 9.43 -12.81
C LYS A 138 17.90 9.64 -13.20
N ALA A 139 18.73 8.61 -13.11
CA ALA A 139 20.13 8.69 -13.51
C ALA A 139 20.30 9.05 -15.00
N ARG A 140 19.42 8.56 -15.87
CA ARG A 140 19.40 8.95 -17.30
C ARG A 140 19.00 10.41 -17.49
N VAL A 141 18.00 10.90 -16.75
CA VAL A 141 17.59 12.32 -16.78
C VAL A 141 18.73 13.21 -16.30
N ASP A 142 19.38 12.88 -15.19
CA ASP A 142 20.52 13.64 -14.64
C ASP A 142 21.69 13.66 -15.64
N SER A 143 21.96 12.55 -16.34
CA SER A 143 22.96 12.49 -17.41
C SER A 143 22.59 13.35 -18.62
N LEU A 144 21.32 13.36 -19.02
CA LEU A 144 20.84 14.21 -20.11
C LEU A 144 20.95 15.70 -19.74
N GLU A 145 20.60 16.07 -18.51
CA GLU A 145 20.73 17.43 -18.01
C GLU A 145 22.20 17.88 -17.99
N ALA A 146 23.11 17.02 -17.53
CA ALA A 146 24.55 17.31 -17.56
C ALA A 146 25.08 17.49 -18.99
N ARG A 147 24.62 16.67 -19.94
CA ARG A 147 24.98 16.81 -21.36
C ARG A 147 24.42 18.09 -21.98
N MET A 148 23.20 18.48 -21.60
CA MET A 148 22.57 19.72 -22.05
C MET A 148 23.38 20.93 -21.59
N LYS A 149 23.72 21.01 -20.30
CA LYS A 149 24.59 22.07 -19.75
C LYS A 149 25.94 22.16 -20.46
N LEU A 150 26.60 21.02 -20.68
CA LEU A 150 27.87 21.00 -21.40
C LEU A 150 27.74 21.51 -22.85
N VAL A 151 26.63 21.21 -23.52
CA VAL A 151 26.38 21.72 -24.87
C VAL A 151 26.07 23.21 -24.84
N GLU A 152 25.29 23.69 -23.88
CA GLU A 152 25.02 25.12 -23.68
C GLU A 152 26.32 25.90 -23.42
N ASP A 153 27.19 25.42 -22.53
CA ASP A 153 28.48 26.03 -22.23
C ASP A 153 29.37 26.11 -23.48
N LYS A 154 29.41 25.03 -24.28
CA LYS A 154 30.17 25.01 -25.54
C LYS A 154 29.61 25.97 -26.58
N ASN A 155 28.28 26.07 -26.68
CA ASN A 155 27.64 27.02 -27.60
C ASN A 155 27.96 28.46 -27.18
N ILE A 156 27.88 28.76 -25.88
CA ILE A 156 28.26 30.08 -25.33
C ILE A 156 29.74 30.38 -25.63
N GLU A 157 30.64 29.42 -25.43
CA GLU A 157 32.06 29.58 -25.76
C GLU A 157 32.28 29.85 -27.26
N GLN A 158 31.56 29.15 -28.13
CA GLN A 158 31.62 29.35 -29.57
C GLN A 158 31.09 30.73 -29.98
N ASP A 159 29.95 31.15 -29.45
CA ASP A 159 29.36 32.46 -29.72
C ASP A 159 30.30 33.58 -29.25
N MET A 160 30.93 33.43 -28.09
CA MET A 160 31.96 34.35 -27.62
C MET A 160 33.13 34.43 -28.60
N ARG A 161 33.67 33.29 -29.05
CA ARG A 161 34.77 33.25 -30.02
C ARG A 161 34.42 33.94 -31.34
N LEU A 162 33.20 33.71 -31.84
CA LEU A 162 32.70 34.38 -33.04
C LEU A 162 32.59 35.89 -32.83
N ALA A 163 32.03 36.34 -31.71
CA ALA A 163 31.91 37.76 -31.38
C ALA A 163 33.28 38.45 -31.26
N TYR A 164 34.29 37.81 -30.66
CA TYR A 164 35.66 38.34 -30.63
C TYR A 164 36.25 38.45 -32.03
N ALA A 165 36.10 37.41 -32.85
CA ALA A 165 36.63 37.39 -34.21
C ALA A 165 35.98 38.46 -35.10
N GLU A 166 34.66 38.67 -34.99
CA GLU A 166 33.94 39.71 -35.72
C GLU A 166 34.36 41.12 -35.31
N ARG A 167 34.53 41.38 -34.01
CA ARG A 167 35.07 42.67 -33.52
C ARG A 167 36.47 42.95 -34.08
N GLN A 168 37.35 41.96 -34.12
CA GLN A 168 38.69 42.13 -34.70
C GLN A 168 38.62 42.44 -36.20
N LYS A 169 37.76 41.75 -36.93
CA LYS A 169 37.54 42.00 -38.36
C LYS A 169 37.08 43.44 -38.61
N GLY A 170 36.10 43.95 -37.86
CA GLY A 170 35.59 45.32 -38.03
C GLY A 170 36.69 46.40 -37.91
N PHE A 171 37.56 46.28 -36.91
CA PHE A 171 38.70 47.18 -36.73
C PHE A 171 39.69 47.12 -37.91
N LEU A 172 39.98 45.92 -38.41
CA LEU A 172 40.87 45.73 -39.56
C LEU A 172 40.27 46.28 -40.85
N TYR A 173 38.98 46.04 -41.11
CA TYR A 173 38.27 46.59 -42.28
C TYR A 173 38.21 48.12 -42.25
N GLU A 174 37.91 48.73 -41.11
CA GLU A 174 37.83 50.19 -40.98
C GLU A 174 39.17 50.86 -41.32
N ARG A 175 40.30 50.25 -40.93
CA ARG A 175 41.64 50.78 -41.25
C ARG A 175 42.05 50.54 -42.69
N LEU A 176 41.69 49.39 -43.27
CA LEU A 176 41.90 49.10 -44.70
C LEU A 176 41.14 50.10 -45.58
N VAL A 177 39.87 50.39 -45.26
CA VAL A 177 39.06 51.37 -45.99
C VAL A 177 39.61 52.79 -45.86
N LYS A 178 40.16 53.15 -44.69
CA LYS A 178 40.77 54.46 -44.44
C LYS A 178 42.20 54.60 -45.01
N GLY A 179 42.77 53.57 -45.64
CA GLY A 179 44.07 53.63 -46.30
C GLY A 179 45.26 53.83 -45.37
N THR A 180 45.10 53.57 -44.07
CA THR A 180 46.16 53.74 -43.07
C THR A 180 46.92 52.43 -42.85
N PHE A 181 48.25 52.47 -42.95
CA PHE A 181 49.13 51.31 -42.76
C PHE A 181 48.97 50.72 -41.34
N ILE A 182 48.89 49.38 -41.24
CA ILE A 182 48.74 48.69 -39.95
C ILE A 182 50.12 48.61 -39.28
N ASP A 183 50.32 49.33 -38.18
CA ASP A 183 51.56 49.26 -37.38
C ASP A 183 51.37 48.30 -36.18
N GLY A 184 52.45 47.72 -35.64
CA GLY A 184 52.40 46.73 -34.54
C GLY A 184 51.73 47.25 -33.26
N ARG A 185 51.73 48.57 -33.06
CA ARG A 185 51.05 49.26 -31.95
C ARG A 185 49.52 49.15 -32.02
N ASP A 186 48.98 49.01 -33.23
CA ASP A 186 47.55 48.95 -33.48
C ASP A 186 46.93 47.60 -33.12
N ILE A 187 47.72 46.53 -33.28
CA ILE A 187 47.37 45.17 -32.85
C ILE A 187 47.16 45.14 -31.33
N VAL A 188 48.03 45.83 -30.58
CA VAL A 188 47.97 45.90 -29.11
C VAL A 188 46.75 46.68 -28.62
N VAL A 189 46.39 47.80 -29.26
CA VAL A 189 45.21 48.60 -28.90
C VAL A 189 43.90 47.85 -29.20
N GLY A 190 43.85 47.11 -30.32
CA GLY A 190 42.69 46.27 -30.68
C GLY A 190 42.45 45.14 -29.68
N VAL A 191 43.51 44.45 -29.25
CA VAL A 191 43.43 43.38 -28.22
C VAL A 191 43.01 43.95 -26.86
N GLY A 192 43.55 45.11 -26.45
CA GLY A 192 43.22 45.74 -25.17
C GLY A 192 41.77 46.23 -25.04
N ARG A 193 41.15 46.72 -26.12
CA ARG A 193 39.72 47.08 -26.11
C ARG A 193 38.79 45.85 -26.10
N GLY A 194 39.20 44.77 -26.76
CA GLY A 194 38.47 43.49 -26.74
C GLY A 194 38.40 42.89 -25.33
N LEU A 195 39.50 42.92 -24.58
CA LEU A 195 39.59 42.40 -23.21
C LEU A 195 38.76 43.20 -22.18
N ARG A 196 38.56 44.50 -22.39
CA ARG A 196 37.77 45.35 -21.48
C ARG A 196 36.27 45.04 -21.52
N GLY A 197 35.72 44.76 -22.71
CA GLY A 197 34.31 44.42 -22.86
C GLY A 197 33.92 43.03 -22.32
N ILE A 198 34.90 42.18 -22.02
CA ILE A 198 34.68 40.86 -21.39
C ILE A 198 34.44 41.02 -19.88
N TYR A 199 35.18 41.93 -19.25
CA TYR A 199 35.13 42.17 -17.80
C TYR A 199 33.80 42.78 -17.34
N GLU A 200 33.17 43.62 -18.18
CA GLU A 200 31.89 44.30 -17.90
C GLU A 200 30.63 43.42 -18.03
N TYR A 201 30.75 42.21 -18.59
CA TYR A 201 29.63 41.28 -18.75
C TYR A 201 29.73 40.05 -17.84
N LEU A 202 30.91 39.76 -17.29
CA LEU A 202 31.18 38.65 -16.37
C LEU A 202 31.10 39.05 -14.88
N PHE A 203 31.08 40.35 -14.58
CA PHE A 203 30.88 40.95 -13.25
C PHE A 203 29.83 42.06 -13.35
#